data_AF-A0A533VJB7-F1
#
_entry.id   AF-A0A533VJB7-F1
#
_cell.length_a   1.000
_cell.length_b   1.000
_cell.length_c   1.000
_cell.angle_alpha   90.00
_cell.angle_beta   90.00
_cell.angle_gamma   90.00
#
_symmetry.space_group_name_H-M   'P 1'
#
loop_
_entity.id
_entity.type
_entity.pdbx_description
1 polymer ?
#
loop_
_entity_poly.entity_id
_entity_poly.type
_entity_poly.pdbx_seq_one_letter_code
_entity_poly.pdbx_strand_id
1 'polypeptide(L)'
;MSQETRYFFNFSFFKVDPKWRWMADLAKEESAKEVENILRNSQIMYRVYSTLGLRDDAEFLLWFVSESVEKIQDVASKLYLTVFGKYINPTH
;
A
#
# COMPACT_ATOMS: atom_id res chain seq x y z
N MET A 1 -29.45 4.01 21.77
CA MET A 1 -28.29 4.83 21.33
C MET A 1 -27.58 4.04 20.25
N SER A 2 -27.63 4.48 18.99
CA SER A 2 -26.78 3.91 17.94
C SER A 2 -25.32 4.17 18.36
N GLN A 3 -24.54 3.10 18.57
CA GLN A 3 -23.11 3.26 18.74
C GLN A 3 -22.56 3.87 17.44
N GLU A 4 -21.88 5.00 17.52
CA GLU A 4 -21.19 5.55 16.38
C GLU A 4 -20.09 4.57 15.96
N THR A 5 -20.12 4.15 14.69
CA THR A 5 -19.10 3.27 14.13
C THR A 5 -17.75 3.99 14.13
N ARG A 6 -16.77 3.42 14.83
CA ARG A 6 -15.40 3.94 14.87
C ARG A 6 -14.62 3.46 13.67
N TYR A 7 -13.99 4.39 12.96
CA TYR A 7 -13.05 4.09 11.90
C TYR A 7 -11.62 4.44 12.31
N PHE A 8 -10.69 3.60 11.88
CA PHE A 8 -9.25 3.81 11.95
C PHE A 8 -8.74 4.18 10.56
N PHE A 9 -7.79 5.11 10.54
CA PHE A 9 -7.18 5.62 9.32
C PHE A 9 -5.68 5.34 9.37
N ASN A 10 -5.12 4.87 8.26
CA ASN A 10 -3.69 4.71 8.11
C ASN A 10 -3.23 5.39 6.82
N PHE A 11 -2.19 6.21 6.94
CA PHE A 11 -1.55 6.93 5.83
C PHE A 11 -0.14 6.38 5.69
N SER A 12 0.04 5.39 4.82
CA SER A 12 1.34 4.74 4.62
C SER A 12 2.01 5.30 3.37
N PHE A 13 3.04 6.12 3.57
CA PHE A 13 3.89 6.64 2.50
C PHE A 13 5.06 5.67 2.26
N PHE A 14 5.44 5.53 0.98
CA PHE A 14 6.48 4.58 0.59
C PHE A 14 7.48 5.18 -0.38
N LYS A 15 8.75 4.86 -0.13
CA LYS A 15 9.87 5.04 -1.07
C LYS A 15 10.13 3.72 -1.79
N VAL A 16 10.28 3.77 -3.10
CA VAL A 16 10.64 2.64 -3.98
C VAL A 16 12.16 2.54 -4.09
N ASP A 17 12.69 1.36 -3.80
CA ASP A 17 14.11 1.01 -3.97
C ASP A 17 14.52 1.20 -5.44
N PRO A 18 15.62 1.90 -5.73
CA PRO A 18 16.11 2.11 -7.10
C PRO A 18 16.28 0.83 -7.94
N LYS A 19 16.57 -0.31 -7.32
CA LYS A 19 16.67 -1.61 -8.00
C LYS A 19 15.38 -1.99 -8.73
N TRP A 20 14.22 -1.54 -8.25
CA TRP A 20 12.93 -1.76 -8.90
C TRP A 20 12.90 -1.28 -10.34
N ARG A 21 13.58 -0.16 -10.63
CA ARG A 21 13.60 0.45 -11.97
C ARG A 21 14.22 -0.45 -13.02
N TRP A 22 15.16 -1.31 -12.60
CA TRP A 22 15.91 -2.22 -13.45
C TRP A 22 15.29 -3.62 -13.57
N MET A 23 14.17 -3.88 -12.89
CA MET A 23 13.42 -5.13 -13.06
C MET A 23 12.85 -5.23 -14.49
N ALA A 24 12.73 -6.45 -14.99
CA ALA A 24 12.09 -6.71 -16.28
C ALA A 24 10.62 -6.23 -16.25
N ASP A 25 10.13 -5.64 -17.34
CA ASP A 25 8.81 -5.03 -17.37
C ASP A 25 7.68 -6.03 -17.11
N LEU A 26 7.81 -7.26 -17.62
CA LEU A 26 6.88 -8.35 -17.30
C LEU A 26 6.80 -8.62 -15.79
N ALA A 27 7.94 -8.62 -15.09
CA ALA A 27 7.95 -8.81 -13.64
C ALA A 27 7.31 -7.63 -12.89
N LYS A 28 7.47 -6.41 -13.41
CA LYS A 28 6.79 -5.21 -12.87
C LYS A 28 5.28 -5.33 -13.04
N GLU A 29 4.81 -5.70 -14.23
CA GLU A 29 3.38 -5.87 -14.52
C GLU A 29 2.74 -6.94 -13.64
N GLU A 30 3.36 -8.11 -13.49
CA GLU A 30 2.84 -9.18 -12.64
C GLU A 30 2.82 -8.78 -11.15
N SER A 31 3.84 -8.06 -10.69
CA SER A 31 3.86 -7.55 -9.30
C SER A 31 2.75 -6.52 -9.03
N ALA A 32 2.41 -5.68 -10.02
CA ALA A 32 1.36 -4.70 -9.88
C ALA A 32 -0.01 -5.38 -9.75
N LYS A 33 -0.24 -6.46 -10.52
CA LYS A 33 -1.44 -7.30 -10.40
C LYS A 33 -1.53 -7.98 -9.03
N GLU A 34 -0.41 -8.42 -8.48
CA GLU A 34 -0.35 -9.02 -7.13
C GLU A 34 -0.82 -8.03 -6.06
N VAL A 35 -0.31 -6.80 -6.10
CA VAL A 35 -0.73 -5.71 -5.19
C VAL A 35 -2.19 -5.35 -5.39
N GLU A 36 -2.64 -5.19 -6.63
CA GLU A 36 -4.04 -4.91 -6.96
C GLU A 36 -4.97 -5.98 -6.39
N ASN A 37 -4.60 -7.26 -6.54
CA ASN A 37 -5.38 -8.38 -6.02
C ASN A 37 -5.48 -8.35 -4.49
N ILE A 38 -4.41 -8.01 -3.78
CA ILE A 38 -4.45 -7.85 -2.32
C ILE A 38 -5.41 -6.72 -1.92
N LEU A 39 -5.29 -5.56 -2.57
CA LEU A 39 -6.12 -4.40 -2.25
C LEU A 39 -7.60 -4.66 -2.54
N ARG A 40 -7.93 -5.24 -3.69
CA ARG A 40 -9.32 -5.57 -4.06
C ARG A 40 -9.97 -6.58 -3.12
N ASN A 41 -9.21 -7.55 -2.61
CA ASN A 41 -9.73 -8.59 -1.71
C ASN A 41 -9.63 -8.23 -0.22
N SER A 42 -9.12 -7.04 0.12
CA SER A 42 -8.84 -6.64 1.50
C SER A 42 -10.07 -6.37 2.37
N GLN A 43 -11.25 -6.17 1.77
CA GLN A 43 -12.48 -5.77 2.46
C GLN A 43 -12.36 -4.48 3.30
N ILE A 44 -11.33 -3.67 3.08
CA ILE A 44 -11.17 -2.34 3.68
C ILE A 44 -11.30 -1.27 2.59
N MET A 45 -11.66 -0.06 2.99
CA MET A 45 -11.63 1.08 2.08
C MET A 45 -10.17 1.51 1.88
N TYR A 46 -9.78 1.77 0.63
CA TYR A 46 -8.44 2.23 0.33
C TYR A 46 -8.42 3.26 -0.79
N ARG A 47 -7.37 4.07 -0.82
CA ARG A 47 -6.99 4.91 -1.95
C ARG A 47 -5.48 4.85 -2.18
N VAL A 48 -5.09 5.01 -3.43
CA VAL A 48 -3.69 5.03 -3.86
C VAL A 48 -3.43 6.39 -4.50
N TYR A 49 -2.38 7.07 -4.05
CA TYR A 49 -1.96 8.36 -4.59
C TYR A 49 -0.50 8.29 -5.01
N SER A 50 -0.19 8.84 -6.18
CA SER A 50 1.20 9.12 -6.55
C SER A 50 1.66 10.40 -5.86
N THR A 51 2.85 10.38 -5.29
CA THR A 51 3.53 11.57 -4.73
C THR A 51 4.79 11.93 -5.52
N LEU A 52 5.00 11.28 -6.67
CA LEU A 52 6.10 11.58 -7.59
C LEU A 52 6.14 13.07 -7.94
N GLY A 53 7.28 13.71 -7.69
CA GLY A 53 7.50 15.13 -7.95
C GLY A 53 6.85 16.09 -6.94
N LEU A 54 6.12 15.59 -5.94
CA LEU A 54 5.53 16.40 -4.87
C LEU A 54 6.36 16.37 -3.59
N ARG A 55 7.08 15.27 -3.34
CA ARG A 55 8.03 15.11 -2.24
C ARG A 55 9.20 14.23 -2.67
N ASP A 56 10.34 14.37 -2.00
CA ASP A 56 11.59 13.68 -2.34
C ASP A 56 11.70 12.31 -1.65
N ASP A 57 11.07 12.15 -0.50
CA ASP A 57 11.18 10.99 0.37
C ASP A 57 10.14 9.90 0.13
N ALA A 58 9.08 10.12 -0.66
CA ALA A 58 8.09 9.10 -1.01
C ALA A 58 7.58 9.22 -2.46
N GLU A 59 7.32 8.09 -3.13
CA GLU A 59 6.74 8.05 -4.48
C GLU A 59 5.23 7.76 -4.50
N PHE A 60 4.67 7.13 -3.46
CA PHE A 60 3.23 6.90 -3.36
C PHE A 60 2.73 6.81 -1.92
N LEU A 61 1.41 6.97 -1.75
CA LEU A 61 0.66 6.83 -0.51
C LEU A 61 -0.43 5.76 -0.68
N LEU A 62 -0.49 4.83 0.27
CA LEU A 62 -1.66 3.99 0.51
C LEU A 62 -2.43 4.55 1.71
N TRP A 63 -3.65 5.02 1.44
CA TRP A 63 -4.57 5.48 2.47
C TRP A 63 -5.59 4.38 2.75
N PHE A 64 -5.58 3.83 3.96
CA PHE A 64 -6.50 2.77 4.41
C PHE A 64 -7.51 3.29 5.43
N VAL A 65 -8.74 2.80 5.35
CA VAL A 65 -9.81 3.06 6.32
C VAL A 65 -10.55 1.76 6.66
N SER A 66 -10.65 1.46 7.94
CA SER A 66 -11.25 0.22 8.45
C SER A 66 -11.83 0.41 9.85
N GLU A 67 -12.80 -0.41 10.24
CA GLU A 67 -13.33 -0.48 11.61
C GLU A 67 -12.40 -1.26 12.57
N SER A 68 -11.36 -1.91 12.04
CA SER A 68 -10.37 -2.68 12.79
C SER A 68 -8.96 -2.38 12.30
N VAL A 69 -8.04 -2.16 13.26
CA VAL A 69 -6.61 -1.95 13.02
C VAL A 69 -5.96 -3.23 12.51
N GLU A 70 -6.41 -4.38 12.99
CA GLU A 70 -5.92 -5.70 12.61
C GLU A 70 -6.15 -5.95 11.11
N LYS A 71 -7.29 -5.53 10.57
CA LYS A 71 -7.56 -5.61 9.12
C LYS A 71 -6.58 -4.73 8.31
N ILE A 72 -6.25 -3.54 8.80
CA ILE A 72 -5.25 -2.67 8.13
C ILE A 72 -3.86 -3.34 8.19
N GLN A 73 -3.49 -3.90 9.34
CA GLN A 73 -2.22 -4.59 9.51
C GLN A 73 -2.11 -5.85 8.64
N ASP A 74 -3.18 -6.62 8.48
CA ASP A 74 -3.22 -7.79 7.59
C ASP A 74 -2.95 -7.39 6.14
N VAL A 75 -3.57 -6.32 5.64
CA VAL A 75 -3.33 -5.80 4.29
C VAL A 75 -1.89 -5.32 4.12
N ALA A 76 -1.37 -4.56 5.09
CA ALA A 76 0.02 -4.12 5.08
C ALA A 76 0.99 -5.31 5.09
N SER A 77 0.70 -6.35 5.86
CA SER A 77 1.53 -7.56 5.93
C SER A 77 1.52 -8.31 4.60
N LYS A 78 0.35 -8.49 3.98
CA LYS A 78 0.21 -9.10 2.65
C LYS A 78 0.95 -8.30 1.58
N LEU A 79 0.91 -6.96 1.64
CA LEU A 79 1.67 -6.10 0.74
C LEU A 79 3.16 -6.41 0.80
N TYR A 80 3.75 -6.56 1.99
CA TYR A 80 5.18 -6.87 2.14
C TYR A 80 5.56 -8.30 1.71
N LEU A 81 4.59 -9.21 1.58
CA LEU A 81 4.83 -10.56 1.04
C LEU A 81 4.92 -10.58 -0.49
N THR A 82 4.46 -9.53 -1.17
CA THR A 82 4.52 -9.42 -2.63
C THR A 82 5.93 -9.24 -3.16
N VAL A 83 6.12 -9.44 -4.46
CA VAL A 83 7.38 -9.08 -5.12
C VAL A 83 7.66 -7.58 -4.98
N PHE A 84 6.65 -6.73 -5.21
CA PHE A 84 6.79 -5.28 -5.09
C PHE A 84 7.09 -4.83 -3.65
N GLY A 85 6.50 -5.52 -2.67
CA GLY A 85 6.71 -5.30 -1.24
C GLY A 85 8.17 -5.34 -0.80
N LYS A 86 9.00 -6.12 -1.49
CA LYS A 86 10.46 -6.22 -1.24
C LYS A 86 11.24 -4.98 -1.70
N TYR A 87 10.63 -4.15 -2.53
CA TYR A 87 11.24 -2.96 -3.13
C TYR A 87 10.61 -1.66 -2.64
N ILE A 88 9.80 -1.70 -1.58
CA ILE A 88 9.23 -0.49 -0.98
C ILE A 88 9.62 -0.40 0.49
N ASN A 89 9.91 0.81 0.92
CA ASN A 89 10.25 1.11 2.31
C ASN A 89 9.28 2.17 2.84
N PRO A 90 8.72 2.01 4.04
CA PRO A 90 7.85 3.01 4.63
C PRO A 90 8.67 4.27 4.97
N THR A 91 8.04 5.42 4.81
CA THR A 91 8.68 6.73 5.05
C THR A 91 7.95 7.49 6.15
N HIS A 92 8.59 8.55 6.67
CA HIS A 92 8.07 9.35 7.77
C HIS A 92 7.00 10.36 7.35
#